data_AF-A0A536CCD2-F1
#
_entry.id   AF-A0A536CCD2-F1
#
_cell.length_a   1.000
_cell.length_b   1.000
_cell.length_c   1.000
_cell.angle_alpha   90.00
_cell.angle_beta   90.00
_cell.angle_gamma   90.00
#
_symmetry.space_group_name_H-M   'P 1'
#
loop_
_entity.id
_entity.type
_entity.pdbx_description
1 polymer ?
#
loop_
_entity_poly.entity_id
_entity_poly.type
_entity_poly.pdbx_seq_one_letter_code
_entity_poly.pdbx_strand_id
1 'polypeptide(L)'
;MDCPDELTLDLWLADALPSDEAAAVAAHVRTCATCAAAEGAAQALDVELHAALALDAEERAFVSGLELASTWRTSPSMAGPSWGWIALAAVVAGFVAWLVAAPTFGSAVAVAVQVGLVTLLLNAALELVFSLGQTLLDLIRNPALGLSQPLLALLALALLFWPRQLIPQRSTHA
;
A
#
# COMPACT_ATOMS: atom_id res chain seq x y z
N MET A 1 -27.39 -27.27 -17.39
CA MET A 1 -26.17 -26.51 -17.12
C MET A 1 -26.34 -25.95 -15.72
N ASP A 2 -25.38 -26.21 -14.85
CA ASP A 2 -25.40 -25.65 -13.50
C ASP A 2 -25.27 -24.12 -13.59
N CYS A 3 -25.70 -23.41 -12.54
CA CYS A 3 -25.50 -21.96 -12.50
C CYS A 3 -23.99 -21.65 -12.55
N PRO A 4 -23.55 -20.65 -13.32
CA PRO A 4 -22.17 -20.21 -13.29
C PRO A 4 -21.80 -19.77 -11.86
N ASP A 5 -20.55 -19.97 -11.49
CA ASP A 5 -20.03 -19.42 -10.25
C ASP A 5 -19.99 -17.89 -10.31
N GLU A 6 -19.90 -17.27 -9.13
CA GLU A 6 -19.94 -15.82 -8.95
C GLU A 6 -18.85 -15.10 -9.76
N LEU A 7 -17.63 -15.64 -9.80
CA LEU A 7 -16.52 -15.04 -10.54
C LEU A 7 -16.78 -15.05 -12.05
N THR A 8 -17.29 -16.16 -12.59
CA THR A 8 -17.64 -16.24 -14.02
C THR A 8 -18.74 -15.23 -14.39
N LEU A 9 -19.74 -15.05 -13.52
CA LEU A 9 -20.79 -14.05 -13.75
C LEU A 9 -20.23 -12.62 -13.68
N ASP A 10 -19.36 -12.32 -12.72
CA ASP A 10 -18.71 -11.00 -12.59
C ASP A 10 -17.82 -10.67 -13.78
N LEU A 11 -17.03 -11.64 -14.25
CA LEU A 11 -16.21 -11.47 -15.45
C LEU A 11 -17.05 -11.24 -16.71
N TRP A 12 -18.23 -11.88 -16.80
CA TRP A 12 -19.17 -11.63 -17.88
C TRP A 12 -19.75 -10.22 -17.83
N LEU A 13 -20.20 -9.77 -16.64
CA LEU A 13 -20.74 -8.42 -16.43
C LEU A 13 -19.70 -7.32 -16.71
N ALA A 14 -18.42 -7.62 -16.50
CA ALA A 14 -17.31 -6.72 -16.79
C ALA A 14 -16.79 -6.79 -18.25
N ASP A 15 -17.48 -7.48 -19.16
CA ASP A 15 -17.05 -7.73 -20.55
C ASP A 15 -15.62 -8.33 -20.64
N ALA A 16 -15.21 -9.10 -19.64
CA ALA A 16 -13.86 -9.65 -19.50
C ALA A 16 -13.73 -11.12 -19.94
N LEU A 17 -14.85 -11.78 -20.27
CA LEU A 17 -14.83 -13.17 -20.74
C LEU A 17 -14.49 -13.30 -22.23
N PRO A 18 -13.89 -14.42 -22.65
CA PRO A 18 -13.82 -14.83 -24.05
C PRO A 18 -15.21 -14.88 -24.70
N SER A 19 -15.31 -14.57 -26.00
CA SER A 19 -16.59 -14.42 -26.70
C SER A 19 -17.46 -15.68 -26.71
N ASP A 20 -16.85 -16.86 -26.73
CA ASP A 20 -17.54 -18.15 -26.71
C ASP A 20 -18.13 -18.48 -25.32
N GLU A 21 -17.35 -18.22 -24.25
CA GLU A 21 -17.84 -18.35 -22.87
C GLU A 21 -18.92 -17.31 -22.56
N ALA A 22 -18.72 -16.05 -22.97
CA ALA A 22 -19.70 -14.99 -22.80
C ALA A 22 -21.05 -15.30 -23.48
N ALA A 23 -21.02 -15.91 -24.67
CA ALA A 23 -22.25 -16.33 -25.36
C ALA A 23 -22.99 -17.45 -24.60
N ALA A 24 -22.26 -18.38 -23.97
CA ALA A 24 -22.84 -19.43 -23.15
C ALA A 24 -23.47 -18.87 -21.87
N VAL A 25 -22.77 -17.97 -21.17
CA VAL A 25 -23.30 -17.28 -19.97
C VAL A 25 -24.53 -16.46 -20.33
N ALA A 26 -24.49 -15.67 -21.41
CA ALA A 26 -25.64 -14.90 -21.88
C ALA A 26 -26.85 -15.77 -22.28
N ALA A 27 -26.62 -16.97 -22.82
CA ALA A 27 -27.69 -17.93 -23.07
C ALA A 27 -28.30 -18.47 -21.76
N HIS A 28 -27.46 -18.75 -20.76
CA HIS A 28 -27.91 -19.21 -19.45
C HIS A 28 -28.70 -18.15 -18.69
N VAL A 29 -28.18 -16.92 -18.60
CA VAL A 29 -28.79 -15.79 -17.88
C VAL A 29 -30.22 -15.53 -18.37
N ARG A 30 -30.47 -15.63 -19.68
CA ARG A 30 -31.83 -15.52 -20.26
C ARG A 30 -32.84 -16.57 -19.79
N THR A 31 -32.37 -17.71 -19.28
CA THR A 31 -33.23 -18.82 -18.85
C THR A 31 -33.26 -19.00 -17.33
N CYS A 32 -32.26 -18.48 -16.60
CA CYS A 32 -32.14 -18.62 -15.16
C CYS A 32 -32.60 -17.33 -14.46
N ALA A 33 -33.73 -17.41 -13.74
CA ALA A 33 -34.31 -16.24 -13.06
C ALA A 33 -33.36 -15.61 -12.02
N THR A 34 -32.54 -16.42 -11.34
CA THR A 34 -31.57 -15.92 -10.34
C THR A 34 -30.45 -15.11 -11.01
N CYS A 35 -29.87 -15.63 -12.09
CA CYS A 35 -28.81 -14.92 -12.81
C CYS A 35 -29.35 -13.67 -13.52
N ALA A 36 -30.57 -13.71 -14.05
CA ALA A 36 -31.23 -12.53 -14.62
C ALA A 36 -31.49 -11.44 -13.56
N ALA A 37 -31.87 -11.83 -12.34
CA ALA A 37 -32.02 -10.88 -11.23
C ALA A 37 -30.68 -10.26 -10.81
N ALA A 38 -29.60 -11.05 -10.80
CA ALA A 38 -28.25 -10.55 -10.52
C ALA A 38 -27.76 -9.56 -11.59
N GLU A 39 -27.97 -9.86 -12.88
CA GLU A 39 -27.69 -8.92 -13.98
C GLU A 39 -28.47 -7.62 -13.81
N GLY A 40 -29.78 -7.70 -13.54
CA GLY A 40 -30.61 -6.52 -13.31
C GLY A 40 -30.16 -5.68 -12.12
N ALA A 41 -29.71 -6.31 -11.03
CA ALA A 41 -29.15 -5.62 -9.88
C ALA A 41 -27.82 -4.92 -10.21
N ALA A 42 -26.93 -5.58 -10.95
CA ALA A 42 -25.67 -5.00 -11.40
C ALA A 42 -25.91 -3.79 -12.32
N GLN A 43 -26.84 -3.89 -13.28
CA GLN A 43 -27.22 -2.77 -14.16
C GLN A 43 -27.83 -1.60 -13.37
N ALA A 44 -28.65 -1.87 -12.36
CA ALA A 44 -29.21 -0.81 -11.50
C ALA A 44 -28.13 -0.08 -10.70
N LEU A 45 -27.16 -0.83 -10.14
CA LEU A 45 -26.01 -0.26 -9.44
C LEU A 45 -25.13 0.57 -10.37
N ASP A 46 -24.88 0.09 -11.60
CA ASP A 46 -24.10 0.83 -12.59
C ASP A 46 -24.77 2.17 -12.96
N VAL A 47 -26.10 2.18 -13.12
CA VAL A 47 -26.87 3.41 -13.35
C VAL A 47 -26.78 4.36 -12.14
N GLU A 48 -26.91 3.85 -10.93
CA GLU A 48 -26.79 4.66 -9.70
C GLU A 48 -25.38 5.24 -9.57
N LEU A 49 -24.35 4.45 -9.85
CA LEU A 49 -22.96 4.88 -9.81
C LEU A 49 -22.69 5.94 -10.89
N HIS A 50 -23.16 5.74 -12.12
CA HIS A 50 -23.06 6.74 -13.19
C HIS A 50 -23.81 8.02 -12.84
N ALA A 51 -24.96 7.93 -12.17
CA ALA A 51 -25.69 9.11 -11.70
C ALA A 51 -24.95 9.84 -10.57
N ALA A 52 -24.33 9.10 -9.64
CA ALA A 52 -23.51 9.66 -8.57
C ALA A 52 -22.19 10.26 -9.08
N LEU A 53 -21.63 9.69 -10.15
CA LEU A 53 -20.43 10.18 -10.84
C LEU A 53 -20.73 11.17 -11.95
N ALA A 54 -22.01 11.46 -12.24
CA ALA A 54 -22.40 12.44 -13.23
C ALA A 54 -22.03 13.83 -12.70
N LEU A 55 -20.79 14.21 -13.00
CA LEU A 55 -20.27 15.53 -12.66
C LEU A 55 -21.21 16.60 -13.19
N ASP A 56 -21.59 17.53 -12.33
CA ASP A 56 -22.40 18.66 -12.75
C ASP A 56 -21.60 19.58 -13.70
N ALA A 57 -22.24 20.63 -14.22
CA ALA A 57 -21.58 21.52 -15.18
C ALA A 57 -20.41 22.30 -14.55
N GLU A 58 -20.49 22.61 -13.24
CA GLU A 58 -19.47 23.35 -12.49
C GLU A 58 -18.28 22.43 -12.15
N GLU A 59 -18.56 21.21 -11.69
CA GLU A 59 -17.56 20.16 -11.44
C GLU A 59 -16.86 19.75 -12.74
N ARG A 60 -17.58 19.61 -13.86
CA ARG A 60 -16.95 19.38 -15.17
C ARG A 60 -16.06 20.54 -15.59
N ALA A 61 -16.50 21.79 -15.38
CA ALA A 61 -15.68 22.96 -15.68
C ALA A 61 -14.41 22.97 -14.82
N PHE A 62 -14.54 22.67 -13.52
CA PHE A 62 -13.42 22.55 -12.59
C PHE A 62 -12.45 21.43 -12.97
N VAL A 63 -12.94 20.22 -13.23
CA VAL A 63 -12.13 19.06 -13.64
C VAL A 63 -11.49 19.28 -15.02
N SER A 64 -12.16 19.95 -15.95
CA SER A 64 -11.59 20.29 -17.26
C SER A 64 -10.50 21.38 -17.19
N GLY A 65 -10.59 22.26 -16.19
CA GLY A 65 -9.58 23.28 -15.91
C GLY A 65 -8.39 22.76 -15.11
N LEU A 66 -8.59 21.69 -14.33
CA LEU A 66 -7.48 20.87 -13.85
C LEU A 66 -6.89 20.16 -15.06
N GLU A 67 -5.68 20.52 -15.48
CA GLU A 67 -4.95 19.74 -16.49
C GLU A 67 -4.52 18.37 -15.91
N LEU A 68 -5.45 17.57 -15.40
CA LEU A 68 -5.21 16.24 -14.85
C LEU A 68 -4.51 15.37 -15.90
N ALA A 69 -4.94 15.45 -17.16
CA ALA A 69 -4.30 14.69 -18.23
C ALA A 69 -2.84 15.13 -18.49
N SER A 70 -2.48 16.41 -18.32
CA SER A 70 -1.08 16.83 -18.44
C SER A 70 -0.30 16.44 -17.20
N THR A 71 -0.84 16.70 -16.00
CA THR A 71 -0.22 16.42 -14.69
C THR A 71 0.06 14.93 -14.49
N TRP A 72 -0.85 14.05 -14.94
CA TRP A 72 -0.68 12.60 -14.91
C TRP A 72 0.24 12.09 -16.03
N ARG A 73 0.28 12.74 -17.20
CA ARG A 73 1.26 12.42 -18.25
C ARG A 73 2.67 12.89 -17.90
N THR A 74 2.79 13.98 -17.15
CA THR A 74 4.04 14.51 -16.62
C THR A 74 4.39 13.97 -15.25
N SER A 75 3.59 13.04 -14.70
CA SER A 75 4.11 12.21 -13.63
C SER A 75 5.36 11.57 -14.20
N PRO A 76 6.56 11.90 -13.66
CA PRO A 76 7.76 11.27 -14.15
C PRO A 76 7.48 9.79 -14.05
N SER A 77 7.54 9.08 -15.19
CA SER A 77 7.73 7.65 -15.10
C SER A 77 8.90 7.52 -14.14
N MET A 78 8.75 6.74 -13.06
CA MET A 78 9.88 6.43 -12.19
C MET A 78 10.85 5.53 -13.00
N ALA A 79 11.36 6.06 -14.11
CA ALA A 79 12.48 5.60 -14.91
C ALA A 79 13.79 6.21 -14.37
N GLY A 80 13.78 6.66 -13.11
CA GLY A 80 14.99 6.72 -12.30
C GLY A 80 15.39 5.31 -11.85
N PRO A 81 16.68 5.05 -11.57
CA PRO A 81 17.17 3.73 -11.22
C PRO A 81 16.43 3.20 -9.98
N SER A 82 15.48 2.30 -10.26
CA SER A 82 15.02 1.21 -9.39
C SER A 82 14.88 1.51 -7.90
N TRP A 83 13.97 2.41 -7.54
CA TRP A 83 13.42 2.43 -6.19
C TRP A 83 12.90 1.06 -5.74
N GLY A 84 12.40 0.25 -6.70
CA GLY A 84 12.06 -1.15 -6.48
C GLY A 84 13.23 -2.01 -5.97
N TRP A 85 14.45 -1.85 -6.52
CA TRP A 85 15.62 -2.62 -6.04
C TRP A 85 16.08 -2.15 -4.66
N ILE A 86 15.96 -0.84 -4.35
CA ILE A 86 16.29 -0.32 -3.02
C ILE A 86 15.27 -0.80 -1.98
N ALA A 87 13.97 -0.74 -2.29
CA ALA A 87 12.92 -1.27 -1.43
C ALA A 87 13.10 -2.78 -1.21
N LEU A 88 13.39 -3.54 -2.27
CA LEU A 88 13.69 -4.96 -2.18
C LEU A 88 14.92 -5.24 -1.30
N ALA A 89 16.02 -4.50 -1.51
CA ALA A 89 17.23 -4.64 -0.71
C ALA A 89 16.98 -4.33 0.78
N ALA A 90 16.16 -3.30 1.08
CA ALA A 90 15.77 -2.96 2.44
C ALA A 90 14.94 -4.08 3.10
N VAL A 91 13.97 -4.65 2.38
CA VAL A 91 13.16 -5.78 2.87
C VAL A 91 14.04 -7.01 3.12
N VAL A 92 14.93 -7.35 2.18
CA VAL A 92 15.85 -8.48 2.32
C VAL A 92 16.79 -8.26 3.50
N ALA A 93 17.39 -7.08 3.64
CA ALA A 93 18.28 -6.75 4.76
C ALA A 93 17.55 -6.81 6.11
N GLY A 94 16.32 -6.29 6.19
CA GLY A 94 15.47 -6.38 7.38
C GLY A 94 15.16 -7.82 7.76
N PHE A 95 14.83 -8.66 6.77
CA PHE A 95 14.58 -10.09 6.99
C PHE A 95 15.82 -10.84 7.46
N VAL A 96 16.99 -10.58 6.86
CA VAL A 96 18.27 -11.17 7.30
C VAL A 96 18.62 -10.72 8.71
N ALA A 97 18.48 -9.43 9.02
CA ALA A 97 18.71 -8.90 10.37
C ALA A 97 17.78 -9.56 11.40
N TRP A 98 16.50 -9.74 11.04
CA TRP A 98 15.54 -10.46 11.87
C TRP A 98 15.95 -11.92 12.09
N LEU A 99 16.36 -12.66 11.06
CA LEU A 99 16.79 -14.05 11.22
C LEU A 99 18.02 -14.20 12.12
N VAL A 100 18.95 -13.24 12.07
CA VAL A 100 20.12 -13.22 12.96
C VAL A 100 19.74 -12.88 14.41
N ALA A 101 18.77 -11.97 14.58
CA ALA A 101 18.31 -11.53 15.89
C ALA A 101 17.32 -12.51 16.55
N ALA A 102 16.48 -13.20 15.79
CA ALA A 102 15.40 -14.04 16.29
C ALA A 102 15.82 -15.09 17.34
N PRO A 103 16.99 -15.77 17.22
CA PRO A 103 17.45 -16.74 18.22
C PRO A 103 17.69 -16.14 19.60
N THR A 104 18.13 -14.88 19.69
CA THR A 104 18.37 -14.22 20.98
C THR A 104 17.07 -13.83 21.68
N PHE A 105 15.99 -13.67 20.91
CA PHE A 105 14.65 -13.35 21.43
C PHE A 105 13.76 -14.57 21.66
N GLY A 106 14.21 -15.78 21.30
CA GLY A 106 13.37 -17.00 21.33
C GLY A 106 12.76 -17.32 22.70
N SER A 107 13.51 -17.13 23.79
CA SER A 107 13.00 -17.34 25.16
C SER A 107 12.04 -16.24 25.62
N ALA A 108 12.31 -14.99 25.25
CA ALA A 108 11.43 -13.85 25.56
C ALA A 108 10.09 -13.94 24.81
N VAL A 109 10.12 -14.37 23.54
CA VAL A 109 8.91 -14.58 22.72
C VAL A 109 8.10 -15.75 23.26
N ALA A 110 8.73 -16.85 23.66
CA ALA A 110 8.03 -18.00 24.26
C ALA A 110 7.30 -17.61 25.56
N VAL A 111 7.91 -16.77 26.41
CA VAL A 111 7.28 -16.22 27.61
C VAL A 111 6.15 -15.26 27.26
N ALA A 112 6.33 -14.39 26.27
CA ALA A 112 5.29 -13.47 25.81
C ALA A 112 4.05 -14.21 25.24
N VAL A 113 4.27 -15.35 24.57
CA VAL A 113 3.21 -16.24 24.10
C VAL A 113 2.42 -16.86 25.26
N GLN A 114 3.11 -17.29 26.32
CA GLN A 114 2.44 -17.88 27.49
C GLN A 114 1.62 -16.87 28.30
N VAL A 115 1.99 -15.58 28.30
CA VAL A 115 1.30 -14.52 29.05
C VAL A 115 0.17 -13.85 28.23
N GLY A 116 -0.10 -14.32 27.01
CA GLY A 116 -1.14 -13.74 26.14
C GLY A 116 -0.77 -12.37 25.56
N LEU A 117 0.52 -12.01 25.62
CA LEU A 117 1.06 -10.75 25.09
C LEU A 117 1.15 -10.73 23.55
N VAL A 118 0.82 -11.86 22.90
CA VAL A 118 0.81 -12.03 21.45
C VAL A 118 -0.13 -11.05 20.77
N THR A 119 -1.30 -10.77 21.34
CA THR A 119 -2.23 -9.78 20.77
C THR A 119 -1.66 -8.37 20.83
N LEU A 120 -0.98 -7.99 21.92
CA LEU A 120 -0.30 -6.70 22.03
C LEU A 120 0.89 -6.60 21.08
N LEU A 121 1.69 -7.66 20.95
CA LEU A 121 2.80 -7.75 20.00
C LEU A 121 2.31 -7.69 18.54
N LEU A 122 1.22 -8.38 18.22
CA LEU A 122 0.62 -8.37 16.90
C LEU A 122 0.04 -7.00 16.56
N ASN A 123 -0.63 -6.35 17.52
CA ASN A 123 -1.19 -5.02 17.31
C ASN A 123 -0.07 -3.97 17.14
N ALA A 124 0.99 -4.05 17.96
CA ALA A 124 2.17 -3.21 17.79
C ALA A 124 2.90 -3.47 16.46
N ALA A 125 2.97 -4.72 16.00
CA ALA A 125 3.55 -5.05 14.71
C ALA A 125 2.70 -4.51 13.55
N LEU A 126 1.38 -4.62 13.63
CA LEU A 126 0.46 -4.06 12.64
C LEU A 126 0.54 -2.53 12.59
N GLU A 127 0.57 -1.87 13.74
CA GLU A 127 0.73 -0.43 13.85
C GLU A 127 2.08 0.04 13.30
N LEU A 128 3.15 -0.71 13.56
CA LEU A 128 4.46 -0.47 12.98
C LEU A 128 4.45 -0.60 11.45
N VAL A 129 3.84 -1.66 10.92
CA VAL A 129 3.71 -1.89 9.47
C VAL A 129 2.89 -0.78 8.82
N PHE A 130 1.80 -0.35 9.47
CA PHE A 130 0.94 0.71 8.96
C PHE A 130 1.66 2.07 8.95
N SER A 131 2.37 2.39 10.04
CA SER A 131 3.19 3.59 10.16
C SER A 131 4.34 3.60 9.14
N LEU A 132 5.01 2.47 8.95
CA LEU A 132 6.03 2.32 7.90
C LEU A 132 5.41 2.53 6.51
N GLY A 133 4.25 1.93 6.26
CA GLY A 133 3.53 2.03 5.00
C GLY A 133 3.13 3.47 4.67
N GLN A 134 2.61 4.21 5.65
CA GLN A 134 2.32 5.63 5.52
C GLN A 134 3.58 6.45 5.25
N THR A 135 4.66 6.19 5.98
CA THR A 135 5.95 6.87 5.76
C THR A 135 6.48 6.60 4.35
N LEU A 136 6.32 5.38 3.84
CA LEU A 136 6.71 4.98 2.49
C LEU A 136 5.83 5.66 1.43
N LEU A 137 4.52 5.74 1.65
CA LEU A 137 3.59 6.45 0.77
C LEU A 137 3.89 7.95 0.74
N ASP A 138 4.21 8.56 1.88
CA ASP A 138 4.60 9.96 1.97
C ASP A 138 5.96 10.21 1.31
N LEU A 139 6.90 9.28 1.44
CA LEU A 139 8.19 9.31 0.73
C LEU A 139 8.02 9.22 -0.79
N ILE A 140 7.11 8.38 -1.27
CA ILE A 140 6.78 8.27 -2.72
C ILE A 140 6.11 9.55 -3.22
N ARG A 141 5.22 10.15 -2.42
CA ARG A 141 4.51 11.39 -2.79
C ARG A 141 5.42 12.62 -2.73
N ASN A 142 6.40 12.63 -1.83
CA ASN A 142 7.28 13.78 -1.58
C ASN A 142 8.76 13.33 -1.41
N PRO A 143 9.44 12.90 -2.48
CA PRO A 143 10.78 12.31 -2.40
C PRO A 143 11.84 13.28 -1.85
N ALA A 144 11.63 14.59 -2.03
CA ALA A 144 12.54 15.62 -1.51
C ALA A 144 12.51 15.73 0.03
N LEU A 145 11.37 15.45 0.67
CA LEU A 145 11.22 15.54 2.13
C LEU A 145 11.67 14.26 2.83
N GLY A 146 11.34 13.09 2.26
CA GLY A 146 11.60 11.82 2.93
C GLY A 146 13.05 11.33 2.91
N LEU A 147 13.96 11.95 2.14
CA LEU A 147 15.41 11.73 2.27
C LEU A 147 16.04 12.59 3.37
N SER A 148 15.48 13.77 3.64
CA SER A 148 16.03 14.71 4.64
C SER A 148 15.84 14.22 6.07
N GLN A 149 14.70 13.60 6.39
CA GLN A 149 14.36 13.13 7.73
C GLN A 149 15.22 11.96 8.24
N PRO A 150 15.42 10.85 7.51
CA PRO A 150 16.29 9.76 7.97
C PRO A 150 17.75 10.22 8.04
N LEU A 151 18.17 11.12 7.15
CA LEU A 151 19.52 11.66 7.16
C LEU A 151 19.74 12.59 8.36
N LEU A 152 18.75 13.40 8.75
CA LEU A 152 18.76 14.18 9.99
C LEU A 152 18.75 13.29 11.24
N ALA A 153 18.00 12.19 11.23
CA ALA A 153 18.00 11.23 12.34
C ALA A 153 19.37 10.54 12.52
N LEU A 154 20.00 10.12 11.41
CA LEU A 154 21.36 9.59 11.42
C LEU A 154 22.38 10.63 11.85
N LEU A 155 22.23 11.89 11.44
CA LEU A 155 23.11 12.99 11.83
C LEU A 155 22.95 13.34 13.31
N ALA A 156 21.73 13.32 13.85
CA ALA A 156 21.46 13.49 15.27
C ALA A 156 22.05 12.35 16.10
N LEU A 157 21.94 11.09 15.64
CA LEU A 157 22.59 9.93 16.25
C LEU A 157 24.12 10.06 16.21
N ALA A 158 24.70 10.44 15.07
CA ALA A 158 26.14 10.66 14.93
C ALA A 158 26.64 11.77 15.85
N LEU A 159 25.86 12.85 16.04
CA LEU A 159 26.16 13.91 17.00
C LEU A 159 26.02 13.46 18.46
N LEU A 160 25.06 12.58 18.75
CA LEU A 160 24.86 12.02 20.10
C LEU A 160 26.00 11.08 20.50
N PHE A 161 26.49 10.29 19.55
CA PHE A 161 27.64 9.39 19.71
C PHE A 161 28.98 10.06 19.43
N TRP A 162 28.99 11.36 19.11
CA TRP A 162 30.21 12.09 18.86
C TRP A 162 31.06 12.12 20.14
N PRO A 163 32.30 11.60 20.10
CA PRO A 163 33.13 11.52 21.28
C PRO A 163 33.45 12.94 21.77
N ARG A 164 32.90 13.32 22.93
CA ARG A 164 33.21 14.58 23.64
C ARG A 164 34.67 14.69 24.13
N GLN A 165 35.53 13.77 23.70
CA GLN A 165 36.92 13.64 24.14
C GLN A 165 37.87 14.69 23.55
N LEU A 166 37.38 15.53 22.61
CA LEU A 166 38.17 16.63 22.04
C LEU A 166 38.11 17.93 22.86
N ILE A 167 37.56 17.92 24.08
CA ILE A 167 37.70 19.07 24.99
C ILE A 167 39.02 18.91 25.73
N PRO A 168 40.10 19.65 25.36
CA PRO A 168 41.34 19.61 26.12
C PRO A 168 41.05 20.08 27.55
N GLN A 169 41.19 19.15 28.49
CA GLN A 169 41.17 19.45 29.92
C GLN A 169 42.34 20.41 30.19
N ARG A 170 42.04 21.69 30.41
CA ARG A 170 43.02 22.64 30.95
C ARG A 170 43.40 22.12 32.34
N SER A 171 44.59 21.54 32.46
CA SER A 171 45.20 21.24 33.75
C SER A 171 45.53 22.56 34.43
N THR A 172 44.68 22.97 35.38
CA THR A 172 45.04 23.95 36.40
C THR A 172 45.94 23.27 37.41
N HIS A 173 47.25 23.30 37.18
CA HIS A 173 48.22 23.04 38.24
C HIS A 173 48.30 24.27 39.14
N ALA A 174 47.98 24.08 40.41
CA ALA A 174 48.29 24.97 41.52
C ALA A 174 49.66 24.61 42.10
#